data_AF-A0A6P1BMJ6-F1
#
_entry.id   AF-A0A6P1BMJ6-F1
#
_cell.length_a   1.000
_cell.length_b   1.000
_cell.length_c   1.000
_cell.angle_alpha   90.00
_cell.angle_beta   90.00
_cell.angle_gamma   90.00
#
_symmetry.space_group_name_H-M   'P 1'
#
loop_
_entity.id
_entity.type
_entity.pdbx_description
1 polymer ?
#
loop_
_entity_poly.entity_id
_entity_poly.type
_entity_poly.pdbx_seq_one_letter_code
_entity_poly.pdbx_strand_id
1 'polypeptide(L)'
;MPPETFSSWQVWAFLSAVFAALTAIFAKVGVEGINSDLATLIRTVVVLITLSAILFATGQFSQSGPISTKSWLFLLLSGLGTGASWICYFRALKLGPATLVAPIDKLSVVLVALFGATFLGERPSAYGWIGIALISAGAVLIAVKG
;
A
#
# COMPACT_ATOMS: atom_id res chain seq x y z
N MET A 1 22.52 25.13 12.97
CA MET A 1 21.37 24.28 12.60
C MET A 1 21.29 24.24 11.09
N PRO A 2 21.69 23.16 10.40
CA PRO A 2 21.35 22.97 9.01
C PRO A 2 19.95 22.34 8.88
N PRO A 3 19.26 22.53 7.74
CA PRO A 3 17.88 22.11 7.53
C PRO A 3 17.81 20.68 7.01
N GLU A 4 17.31 19.75 7.82
CA GLU A 4 16.97 18.36 7.45
C GLU A 4 15.65 18.31 6.65
N THR A 5 15.50 19.11 5.60
CA THR A 5 14.22 19.25 4.87
C THR A 5 13.87 18.07 3.94
N PHE A 6 14.75 17.08 3.80
CA PHE A 6 14.54 15.91 2.93
C PHE A 6 14.65 14.54 3.64
N SER A 7 14.79 14.49 4.97
CA SER A 7 14.82 13.24 5.77
C SER A 7 13.47 12.89 6.40
N SER A 8 12.41 13.60 6.00
CA SER A 8 11.09 13.48 6.62
C SER A 8 10.31 12.36 5.97
N TRP A 9 10.02 11.28 6.71
CA TRP A 9 9.13 10.18 6.30
C TRP A 9 7.79 10.66 5.71
N GLN A 10 7.37 11.87 6.07
CA GLN A 10 6.20 12.58 5.52
C GLN A 10 6.31 12.81 4.01
N VAL A 11 7.50 13.18 3.49
CA VAL A 11 7.70 13.39 2.05
C VAL A 11 7.50 12.07 1.31
N TRP A 12 8.09 10.99 1.81
CA TRP A 12 7.91 9.65 1.25
C TRP A 12 6.46 9.15 1.35
N ALA A 13 5.77 9.44 2.46
CA ALA A 13 4.35 9.11 2.63
C ALA A 13 3.46 9.88 1.64
N PHE A 14 3.73 11.17 1.42
CA PHE A 14 3.03 11.98 0.44
C PHE A 14 3.28 11.46 -0.99
N LEU A 15 4.53 11.19 -1.32
CA LEU A 15 4.90 10.63 -2.62
C LEU A 15 4.24 9.25 -2.85
N SER A 16 4.16 8.41 -1.80
CA SER A 16 3.42 7.15 -1.83
C SER A 16 1.93 7.37 -2.11
N ALA A 17 1.30 8.39 -1.53
CA ALA A 17 -0.10 8.71 -1.81
C ALA A 17 -0.32 9.12 -3.28
N VAL A 18 0.59 9.91 -3.86
CA VAL A 18 0.56 10.28 -5.28
C VAL A 18 0.68 9.05 -6.18
N PHE A 19 1.67 8.18 -5.93
CA PHE A 19 1.85 6.95 -6.71
C PHE A 19 0.72 5.95 -6.53
N ALA A 20 0.11 5.89 -5.33
CA ALA A 20 -1.07 5.08 -5.10
C ALA A 20 -2.27 5.56 -5.93
N ALA A 21 -2.48 6.88 -6.04
CA ALA A 21 -3.51 7.46 -6.88
C ALA A 21 -3.27 7.16 -8.37
N LEU A 22 -2.05 7.38 -8.88
CA LEU A 22 -1.70 7.03 -10.26
C LEU A 22 -1.88 5.53 -10.54
N THR A 23 -1.46 4.69 -9.60
CA THR A 23 -1.67 3.23 -9.65
C THR A 23 -3.14 2.89 -9.80
N ALA A 24 -4.03 3.51 -9.01
CA ALA A 24 -5.46 3.23 -9.07
C ALA A 24 -6.05 3.55 -10.46
N ILE A 25 -5.68 4.70 -11.04
CA ILE A 25 -6.14 5.12 -12.36
C ILE A 25 -5.59 4.20 -13.46
N PHE A 26 -4.27 3.96 -13.48
CA PHE A 26 -3.66 3.07 -14.47
C PHE A 26 -4.15 1.63 -14.34
N ALA A 27 -4.40 1.15 -13.12
CA ALA A 27 -4.97 -0.17 -12.92
C ALA A 27 -6.41 -0.25 -13.41
N LYS A 28 -7.25 0.75 -13.12
CA LYS A 28 -8.64 0.79 -13.61
C LYS A 28 -8.70 0.68 -15.14
N VAL A 29 -7.84 1.43 -15.84
CA VAL A 29 -7.72 1.38 -17.31
C VAL A 29 -7.10 0.05 -17.76
N GLY A 30 -6.04 -0.42 -17.09
CA GLY A 30 -5.31 -1.62 -17.48
C GLY A 30 -6.03 -2.94 -17.24
N VAL A 31 -6.98 -3.01 -16.29
CA VAL A 31 -7.83 -4.20 -16.08
C VAL A 31 -9.06 -4.22 -16.99
N GLU A 32 -9.31 -3.14 -17.74
CA GLU A 32 -10.41 -3.05 -18.68
C GLU A 32 -10.15 -4.00 -19.86
N GLY A 33 -11.07 -4.93 -20.09
CA GLY A 33 -10.96 -5.90 -21.19
C GLY A 33 -10.07 -7.14 -20.93
N ILE A 34 -9.33 -7.21 -19.81
CA ILE A 34 -8.53 -8.40 -19.45
C ILE A 34 -8.88 -8.96 -18.06
N ASN A 35 -8.42 -10.17 -17.76
CA ASN A 35 -8.58 -10.77 -16.44
C ASN A 35 -7.77 -9.95 -15.39
N SER A 36 -8.37 -9.65 -14.24
CA SER A 36 -7.74 -8.85 -13.17
C SER A 36 -6.48 -9.50 -12.62
N ASP A 37 -6.46 -10.83 -12.53
CA ASP A 37 -5.38 -11.60 -11.96
C ASP A 37 -4.20 -11.63 -12.94
N LEU A 38 -4.49 -11.69 -14.25
CA LEU A 38 -3.49 -11.52 -15.31
C LEU A 38 -2.86 -10.12 -15.29
N ALA A 39 -3.68 -9.07 -15.18
CA ALA A 39 -3.18 -7.69 -15.05
C ALA A 39 -2.29 -7.52 -13.80
N THR A 40 -2.68 -8.13 -12.69
CA THR A 40 -1.92 -8.14 -11.43
C THR A 40 -0.58 -8.85 -11.59
N LEU A 41 -0.56 -10.00 -12.29
CA LEU A 41 0.66 -10.74 -12.59
C LEU A 41 1.63 -9.90 -13.42
N ILE A 42 1.16 -9.28 -14.50
CA ILE A 42 1.98 -8.39 -15.34
C ILE A 42 2.58 -7.26 -14.50
N ARG A 43 1.76 -6.60 -13.66
CA ARG A 43 2.23 -5.54 -12.76
C ARG A 43 3.30 -6.04 -11.79
N THR A 44 3.12 -7.24 -11.24
CA THR A 44 4.07 -7.84 -10.29
C THR A 44 5.41 -8.12 -10.96
N VAL A 45 5.40 -8.60 -12.20
CA VAL A 45 6.62 -8.79 -13.00
C VAL A 45 7.34 -7.47 -13.25
N VAL A 46 6.61 -6.41 -13.61
CA VAL A 46 7.20 -5.07 -13.79
C VAL A 46 7.86 -4.60 -12.49
N VAL A 47 7.18 -4.71 -11.35
CA VAL A 47 7.74 -4.33 -10.03
C VAL A 47 8.98 -5.16 -9.70
N LEU A 48 8.96 -6.47 -9.95
CA LEU A 48 10.10 -7.36 -9.73
C LEU A 48 11.33 -6.94 -10.54
N ILE A 49 11.14 -6.65 -11.82
CA ILE A 49 12.22 -6.19 -12.71
C ILE A 49 12.76 -4.84 -12.23
N THR A 50 11.90 -3.88 -11.90
CA THR A 50 12.31 -2.56 -11.41
C THR A 50 13.10 -2.66 -10.10
N LEU A 51 12.62 -3.43 -9.12
CA LEU A 51 13.33 -3.62 -7.84
C LEU A 51 14.65 -4.35 -8.04
N SER A 52 14.69 -5.37 -8.91
CA SER A 52 15.93 -6.08 -9.23
C SER A 52 16.94 -5.14 -9.89
N ALA A 53 16.53 -4.30 -10.84
CA ALA A 53 17.41 -3.32 -11.47
C ALA A 53 17.98 -2.32 -10.45
N ILE A 54 17.18 -1.85 -9.51
CA ILE A 54 17.63 -0.95 -8.44
C ILE A 54 18.64 -1.65 -7.52
N LEU A 55 18.34 -2.87 -7.05
CA LEU A 55 19.25 -3.61 -6.18
C LEU A 55 20.57 -3.95 -6.87
N PHE A 56 20.53 -4.23 -8.18
CA PHE A 56 21.71 -4.45 -9.00
C PHE A 56 22.53 -3.17 -9.15
N ALA A 57 21.89 -2.06 -9.53
CA ALA A 57 22.56 -0.76 -9.69
C ALA A 57 23.14 -0.21 -8.39
N THR A 58 22.51 -0.51 -7.25
CA THR A 58 22.97 -0.07 -5.91
C THR A 58 23.96 -1.05 -5.26
N GLY A 59 24.27 -2.18 -5.90
CA GLY A 59 25.18 -3.21 -5.37
C GLY A 59 24.65 -3.95 -4.13
N GLN A 60 23.36 -3.83 -3.82
CA GLN A 60 22.74 -4.36 -2.61
C GLN A 60 22.35 -5.84 -2.70
N PHE A 61 22.48 -6.47 -3.88
CA PHE A 61 22.31 -7.92 -4.01
C PHE A 61 23.28 -8.73 -3.14
N SER A 62 24.43 -8.14 -2.81
CA SER A 62 25.50 -8.78 -2.04
C SER A 62 25.43 -8.49 -0.54
N GLN A 63 24.25 -8.28 0.04
CA GLN A 63 24.13 -8.14 1.50
C GLN A 63 24.78 -9.34 2.20
N SER A 64 25.83 -9.07 2.98
CA SER A 64 26.80 -10.06 3.45
C SER A 64 26.35 -10.88 4.67
N GLY A 65 25.05 -11.06 4.89
CA GLY A 65 24.54 -11.71 6.10
C GLY A 65 23.29 -12.58 5.88
N PRO A 66 23.13 -13.69 6.62
CA PRO A 66 21.94 -14.51 6.54
C PRO A 66 20.71 -13.75 7.07
N ILE A 67 19.64 -13.72 6.28
CA ILE A 67 18.34 -13.20 6.70
C ILE A 67 17.76 -14.15 7.77
N SER A 68 17.31 -13.61 8.91
CA SER A 68 16.74 -14.44 9.97
C SER A 68 15.47 -15.17 9.51
N THR A 69 15.23 -16.38 10.04
CA THR A 69 13.99 -17.16 9.76
C THR A 69 12.72 -16.38 10.10
N LYS A 70 12.75 -15.58 11.16
CA LYS A 70 11.65 -14.70 11.55
C LYS A 70 11.39 -13.64 10.47
N SER A 71 12.44 -12.99 9.99
CA SER A 71 12.34 -11.99 8.91
C SER A 71 11.76 -12.61 7.65
N TRP A 72 12.23 -13.80 7.26
CA TRP A 72 11.67 -14.55 6.14
C TRP A 72 10.17 -14.83 6.30
N LEU A 73 9.75 -15.32 7.47
CA LEU A 73 8.34 -15.63 7.73
C LEU A 73 7.46 -14.37 7.62
N PHE A 74 7.85 -13.25 8.24
CA PHE A 74 7.08 -12.00 8.16
C PHE A 74 7.10 -11.39 6.76
N LEU A 75 8.19 -11.51 6.00
CA LEU A 75 8.25 -11.06 4.61
C LEU A 75 7.34 -11.90 3.70
N LEU A 76 7.30 -13.22 3.91
CA LEU A 76 6.38 -14.10 3.17
C LEU A 76 4.92 -13.78 3.49
N LEU A 77 4.58 -13.63 4.78
CA LEU A 77 3.23 -13.24 5.20
C LEU A 77 2.83 -11.85 4.66
N SER A 78 3.76 -10.89 4.68
CA SER A 78 3.56 -9.56 4.09
C SER A 78 3.34 -9.62 2.58
N GLY A 79 4.12 -10.43 1.87
CA GLY A 79 3.97 -10.66 0.43
C GLY A 79 2.62 -11.29 0.09
N LEU A 80 2.20 -12.32 0.84
CA LEU A 80 0.87 -12.93 0.70
C LEU A 80 -0.25 -11.92 0.97
N GLY A 81 -0.12 -11.11 2.03
CA GLY A 81 -1.07 -10.05 2.34
C GLY A 81 -1.18 -8.99 1.24
N THR A 82 -0.04 -8.58 0.66
CA THR A 82 0.02 -7.63 -0.46
C THR A 82 -0.65 -8.21 -1.71
N GLY A 83 -0.35 -9.47 -2.05
CA GLY A 83 -0.97 -10.15 -3.19
C GLY A 83 -2.48 -10.29 -3.04
N ALA A 84 -2.95 -10.75 -1.87
CA ALA A 84 -4.38 -10.86 -1.57
C ALA A 84 -5.08 -9.50 -1.64
N SER A 85 -4.47 -8.46 -1.09
CA SER A 85 -4.96 -7.08 -1.15
C SER A 85 -5.14 -6.61 -2.60
N TRP A 86 -4.13 -6.80 -3.46
CA TRP A 86 -4.21 -6.38 -4.87
C TRP A 86 -5.27 -7.15 -5.66
N ILE A 87 -5.40 -8.46 -5.46
CA ILE A 87 -6.44 -9.26 -6.13
C ILE A 87 -7.83 -8.71 -5.78
N CYS A 88 -8.10 -8.47 -4.50
CA CYS A 88 -9.36 -7.88 -4.04
C CYS A 88 -9.58 -6.46 -4.59
N TYR A 89 -8.56 -5.60 -4.48
CA TYR A 89 -8.64 -4.20 -4.89
C TYR A 89 -8.86 -4.05 -6.39
N PHE A 90 -8.14 -4.79 -7.22
CA PHE A 90 -8.28 -4.71 -8.67
C PHE A 90 -9.56 -5.34 -9.18
N ARG A 91 -10.05 -6.40 -8.52
CA ARG A 91 -11.39 -6.92 -8.79
C ARG A 91 -12.46 -5.89 -8.44
N ALA A 92 -12.33 -5.18 -7.32
CA ALA A 92 -13.23 -4.08 -6.96
C ALA A 92 -13.16 -2.92 -7.97
N LEU A 93 -11.96 -2.51 -8.39
CA LEU A 93 -11.79 -1.49 -9.44
C LEU A 93 -12.39 -1.92 -10.77
N LYS A 94 -12.36 -3.22 -11.12
CA LYS A 94 -13.02 -3.69 -12.34
C LYS A 94 -14.54 -3.55 -12.26
N LEU A 95 -15.12 -3.84 -11.10
CA LEU A 95 -16.57 -3.86 -10.89
C LEU A 95 -17.18 -2.47 -10.60
N GLY A 96 -16.43 -1.56 -9.99
CA GLY A 96 -16.95 -0.26 -9.53
C GLY A 96 -16.11 0.94 -10.00
N PRO A 97 -16.61 2.17 -9.79
CA PRO A 97 -15.85 3.38 -10.08
C PRO A 97 -14.69 3.57 -9.09
N ALA A 98 -13.54 4.03 -9.60
CA ALA A 98 -12.34 4.23 -8.79
C ALA A 98 -12.56 5.23 -7.64
N THR A 99 -13.47 6.21 -7.83
CA THR A 99 -13.85 7.22 -6.85
C THR A 99 -14.54 6.65 -5.62
N LEU A 100 -15.19 5.49 -5.71
CA LEU A 100 -15.84 4.80 -4.58
C LEU A 100 -14.95 3.71 -3.98
N VAL A 101 -14.19 3.02 -4.81
CA VAL A 101 -13.30 1.93 -4.38
C VAL A 101 -12.08 2.46 -3.61
N ALA A 102 -11.47 3.56 -4.08
CA ALA A 102 -10.27 4.10 -3.47
C ALA A 102 -10.47 4.58 -2.02
N PRO A 103 -11.54 5.30 -1.65
CA PRO A 103 -11.80 5.66 -0.26
C PRO A 103 -11.99 4.45 0.67
N ILE A 104 -12.72 3.42 0.21
CA ILE A 104 -12.92 2.18 0.98
C ILE A 104 -11.57 1.48 1.24
N ASP A 105 -10.67 1.43 0.24
CA ASP A 105 -9.31 0.92 0.42
C ASP A 105 -8.52 1.67 1.52
N LYS A 106 -8.78 2.98 1.69
CA LYS A 106 -8.14 3.79 2.74
C LYS A 106 -8.67 3.54 4.14
N LEU A 107 -9.76 2.78 4.31
CA LEU A 107 -10.14 2.25 5.63
C LEU A 107 -9.11 1.27 6.20
N SER A 108 -8.15 0.80 5.39
CA SER A 108 -6.96 0.11 5.87
C SER A 108 -6.22 0.87 6.97
N VAL A 109 -6.31 2.21 7.04
CA VAL A 109 -5.74 3.00 8.13
C VAL A 109 -6.29 2.60 9.51
N VAL A 110 -7.57 2.22 9.58
CA VAL A 110 -8.20 1.74 10.81
C VAL A 110 -7.62 0.39 11.21
N LEU A 111 -7.53 -0.53 10.24
CA LEU A 111 -6.99 -1.86 10.47
C LEU A 111 -5.51 -1.79 10.88
N VAL A 112 -4.72 -0.94 10.23
CA VAL A 112 -3.32 -0.70 10.60
C VAL A 112 -3.20 -0.11 12.00
N ALA A 113 -4.05 0.85 12.38
CA ALA A 113 -4.04 1.40 13.73
C ALA A 113 -4.42 0.36 14.80
N LEU A 114 -5.42 -0.48 14.52
CA LEU A 114 -5.82 -1.57 15.41
C LEU A 114 -4.71 -2.62 15.53
N PHE A 115 -4.18 -3.10 14.41
CA PHE A 115 -3.10 -4.09 14.39
C PHE A 115 -1.79 -3.55 14.96
N GLY A 116 -1.47 -2.27 14.75
CA GLY A 116 -0.34 -1.59 15.36
C GLY A 116 -0.49 -1.53 16.88
N ALA A 117 -1.68 -1.16 17.37
CA ALA A 117 -1.96 -1.12 18.79
C ALA A 117 -1.95 -2.50 19.46
N THR A 118 -2.41 -3.55 18.78
CA THR A 118 -2.48 -4.91 19.35
C THR A 118 -1.19 -5.71 19.20
N PHE A 119 -0.52 -5.65 18.06
CA PHE A 119 0.64 -6.50 17.74
C PHE A 119 1.99 -5.78 17.87
N LEU A 120 2.05 -4.47 17.61
CA LEU A 120 3.30 -3.68 17.67
C LEU A 120 3.41 -2.84 18.95
N GLY A 121 2.32 -2.69 19.70
CA GLY A 121 2.26 -1.83 20.89
C GLY A 121 2.22 -0.33 20.56
N GLU A 122 2.06 0.03 19.30
CA GLU A 122 1.96 1.40 18.83
C GLU A 122 0.58 1.95 19.16
N ARG A 123 0.48 2.87 20.13
CA ARG A 123 -0.80 3.46 20.53
C ARG A 123 -0.93 4.86 19.93
N PRO A 124 -1.84 5.07 18.96
CA PRO A 124 -2.15 6.41 18.49
C PRO A 124 -2.57 7.31 19.66
N SER A 125 -2.17 8.57 19.62
CA SER A 125 -2.65 9.57 20.57
C SER A 125 -4.16 9.76 20.43
N ALA A 126 -4.80 10.42 21.41
CA ALA A 126 -6.22 10.76 21.31
C ALA A 126 -6.55 11.53 20.01
N TYR A 127 -5.67 12.46 19.61
CA TYR A 127 -5.79 13.16 18.33
C TYR A 127 -5.59 12.23 17.12
N GLY A 128 -4.69 11.25 17.21
CA GLY A 128 -4.52 10.21 16.18
C GLY A 128 -5.79 9.40 15.96
N TRP A 129 -6.46 8.97 17.05
CA TRP A 129 -7.75 8.27 16.97
C TRP A 129 -8.86 9.12 16.36
N ILE A 130 -8.93 10.41 16.70
CA ILE A 130 -9.88 11.35 16.08
C ILE A 130 -9.60 11.47 14.57
N GLY A 131 -8.33 11.60 14.17
CA GLY A 131 -7.94 11.64 12.76
C GLY A 131 -8.36 10.38 11.99
N ILE A 132 -8.09 9.20 12.55
CA ILE A 132 -8.52 7.91 11.98
C ILE A 132 -10.04 7.85 11.83
N ALA A 133 -10.79 8.27 12.86
CA ALA A 133 -12.25 8.29 12.82
C ALA A 133 -12.79 9.24 11.73
N LEU A 134 -12.19 10.42 11.56
CA LEU A 134 -12.56 11.38 10.51
C LEU A 134 -12.29 10.84 9.10
N ILE A 135 -11.12 10.24 8.87
CA ILE A 135 -10.79 9.59 7.59
C ILE A 135 -11.81 8.49 7.29
N SER A 136 -12.15 7.69 8.30
CA SER A 136 -13.10 6.58 8.16
C SER A 136 -14.49 7.07 7.82
N ALA A 137 -14.98 8.08 8.55
CA ALA A 137 -16.28 8.68 8.30
C ALA A 137 -16.36 9.30 6.90
N GLY A 138 -15.30 9.99 6.45
CA GLY A 138 -15.22 10.54 5.10
C GLY A 138 -15.25 9.47 4.02
N ALA A 139 -14.48 8.38 4.19
CA ALA A 139 -14.47 7.27 3.26
C ALA A 139 -15.84 6.57 3.13
N VAL A 140 -16.50 6.31 4.26
CA VAL A 140 -17.85 5.71 4.27
C VAL A 140 -18.88 6.65 3.64
N LEU A 141 -18.81 7.96 3.94
CA LEU A 141 -19.73 8.95 3.36
C LEU A 141 -19.64 8.98 1.83
N ILE A 142 -18.42 8.98 1.28
CA ILE A 142 -18.20 8.93 -0.18
C ILE A 142 -18.76 7.63 -0.75
N ALA A 143 -18.50 6.49 -0.10
CA ALA A 143 -18.96 5.20 -0.62
C ALA A 143 -20.49 5.01 -0.58
N VAL A 144 -21.18 5.64 0.36
CA VAL A 144 -22.65 5.49 0.55
C VAL A 144 -23.44 6.52 -0.26
N LYS A 145 -22.89 7.73 -0.48
CA LYS A 145 -23.61 8.84 -1.13
C LYS A 145 -22.98 9.31 -2.45
N GLY A 146 -21.88 8.71 -2.88
CA GLY A 146 -21.18 9.02 -4.14
C GLY A 146 -21.50 8.07 -5.27
#